data_AF-A0A9R0YLC7-F1
#
_entry.id   AF-A0A9R0YLC7-F1
#
_cell.length_a   1.000
_cell.length_b   1.000
_cell.length_c   1.000
_cell.angle_alpha   90.00
_cell.angle_beta   90.00
_cell.angle_gamma   90.00
#
_symmetry.space_group_name_H-M   'P 1'
#
loop_
_entity.id
_entity.type
_entity.pdbx_description
1 polymer ?
#
loop_
_entity_poly.entity_id
_entity_poly.type
_entity_poly.pdbx_seq_one_letter_code
_entity_poly.pdbx_strand_id
1 'polypeptide(L)'
;MESGLVASHRLRLPALPSAAHAHLLRHRRLAATPLRLPTTPTPLRQPAALPLRPCLRPPRAASVASPAPVPGDAPDNSRKFLGVDALTLKKIVPLGLMFFCILFNYTILRDTKDVLVVTAKGSSAEIIPFLKTWVNLPMAIGFMLLYSKLADVLSKEALFYTVIFPFIAFFGVFGYVLYPMRDAIHPTALADRLLASLGPSFLGPVAILRVWSFCLFYVMAELWGSVVISVLFWGFANQITTVEEAKEFYPLFGLGANVALIFSGRTVKYFSNMRQNLGPGVDGWAISLKGMMSIVVVLGFVIAGIYWGVNKYVIDKTSLPVERKKKNKPKLSMGESLKVLVSSRYVRDLATLVVAYGISINLVEVTWKSKLKAQFPSPNEYSSFMGDFSTATGIATFTMMLLGRLILRKFGWGVAATITPAVLLVTGVGFFSLLLFGEPLTPLLATFGMTPLLAAVFVGALQNIFSKSAKYSLFDPCKEMACPDPAVHDLVIWVSC
;
A
#
# COMPACT_ATOMS: atom_id res chain seq x y z
N MET A 1 -15.17 -55.24 -25.78
CA MET A 1 -14.08 -56.05 -26.34
C MET A 1 -12.79 -55.36 -25.93
N GLU A 2 -12.28 -55.64 -24.73
CA GLU A 2 -11.40 -56.79 -24.40
C GLU A 2 -10.05 -56.68 -25.13
N SER A 3 -8.85 -56.93 -24.58
CA SER A 3 -8.38 -57.30 -23.23
C SER A 3 -6.84 -57.44 -23.31
N GLY A 4 -6.11 -57.13 -22.22
CA GLY A 4 -4.81 -57.71 -21.80
C GLY A 4 -3.53 -57.33 -22.56
N LEU A 5 -2.31 -57.33 -22.00
CA LEU A 5 -1.79 -57.74 -20.69
C LEU A 5 -0.32 -57.21 -20.51
N VAL A 6 -0.03 -56.61 -19.34
CA VAL A 6 1.17 -56.75 -18.45
C VAL A 6 2.60 -56.91 -19.02
N ALA A 7 3.55 -56.05 -18.58
CA ALA A 7 4.80 -56.48 -17.90
C ALA A 7 5.67 -55.31 -17.39
N SER A 8 6.08 -55.46 -16.14
CA SER A 8 6.97 -54.66 -15.30
C SER A 8 8.47 -54.90 -15.56
N HIS A 9 9.33 -53.90 -15.32
CA HIS A 9 10.73 -54.15 -14.95
C HIS A 9 11.27 -53.11 -13.95
N ARG A 10 11.64 -53.61 -12.76
CA ARG A 10 12.50 -52.96 -11.75
C ARG A 10 13.92 -53.57 -11.82
N LEU A 11 14.84 -52.86 -11.16
CA LEU A 11 16.15 -53.24 -10.58
C LEU A 11 17.40 -53.11 -11.45
N ARG A 12 18.38 -52.32 -10.98
CA ARG A 12 19.48 -52.80 -10.11
C ARG A 12 20.32 -51.64 -9.54
N LEU A 13 20.57 -51.70 -8.22
CA LEU A 13 21.74 -51.15 -7.53
C LEU A 13 22.90 -52.15 -7.66
N PRO A 14 24.17 -51.71 -7.51
CA PRO A 14 25.20 -52.51 -6.86
C PRO A 14 25.78 -51.82 -5.61
N ALA A 15 26.44 -52.63 -4.79
CA ALA A 15 26.63 -52.50 -3.35
C ALA A 15 28.07 -52.14 -2.89
N LEU A 16 28.18 -51.91 -1.57
CA LEU A 16 29.34 -51.70 -0.66
C LEU A 16 30.52 -52.70 -0.77
N PRO A 17 31.71 -52.38 -0.19
CA PRO A 17 32.11 -52.88 1.17
C PRO A 17 32.88 -51.83 2.01
N SER A 18 32.70 -51.67 3.34
CA SER A 18 33.11 -52.49 4.52
C SER A 18 34.60 -52.36 4.96
N ALA A 19 34.76 -51.88 6.21
CA ALA A 19 35.78 -52.22 7.23
C ALA A 19 37.21 -51.62 7.21
N ALA A 20 37.50 -50.76 8.22
CA ALA A 20 38.65 -50.83 9.16
C ALA A 20 38.49 -49.68 10.19
N HIS A 21 37.88 -49.92 11.35
CA HIS A 21 38.49 -50.30 12.63
C HIS A 21 39.31 -49.22 13.36
N ALA A 22 38.87 -49.03 14.61
CA ALA A 22 39.60 -48.57 15.79
C ALA A 22 39.75 -47.04 16.00
N HIS A 23 38.89 -46.49 16.86
CA HIS A 23 39.31 -46.24 18.24
C HIS A 23 38.11 -46.12 19.20
N LEU A 24 38.09 -47.01 20.21
CA LEU A 24 37.50 -46.84 21.56
C LEU A 24 35.96 -46.69 21.65
N LEU A 25 35.13 -47.74 21.77
CA LEU A 25 34.98 -48.72 22.86
C LEU A 25 34.95 -48.16 24.30
N ARG A 26 33.73 -47.86 24.77
CA ARG A 26 33.08 -48.23 26.07
C ARG A 26 31.83 -47.33 26.22
N HIS A 27 30.56 -47.71 26.02
CA HIS A 27 29.78 -48.92 26.37
C HIS A 27 29.99 -49.30 27.85
N ARG A 28 28.97 -49.38 28.73
CA ARG A 28 27.68 -50.07 28.55
C ARG A 28 26.71 -49.83 29.74
N ARG A 29 25.40 -49.74 29.39
CA ARG A 29 24.19 -50.44 29.95
C ARG A 29 23.76 -50.17 31.42
N LEU A 30 22.49 -50.20 31.82
CA LEU A 30 21.32 -51.08 31.56
C LEU A 30 20.02 -50.23 31.65
N ALA A 31 19.01 -50.33 30.78
CA ALA A 31 17.90 -51.31 30.69
C ALA A 31 16.87 -51.34 31.85
N ALA A 32 15.66 -50.83 31.55
CA ALA A 32 14.31 -51.36 31.81
C ALA A 32 13.49 -51.05 33.12
N THR A 33 12.23 -50.66 32.87
CA THR A 33 10.93 -50.89 33.60
C THR A 33 10.45 -49.88 34.68
N PRO A 34 9.12 -49.81 34.98
CA PRO A 34 8.16 -48.82 34.47
C PRO A 34 7.69 -47.78 35.53
N LEU A 35 7.30 -46.57 35.14
CA LEU A 35 6.78 -45.57 36.10
C LEU A 35 5.24 -45.58 36.18
N ARG A 36 4.74 -46.04 37.33
CA ARG A 36 3.38 -45.85 37.86
C ARG A 36 3.11 -44.38 38.18
N LEU A 37 1.88 -43.93 37.90
CA LEU A 37 1.25 -42.73 38.48
C LEU A 37 1.09 -42.89 40.01
N PRO A 38 1.29 -41.79 40.78
CA PRO A 38 0.57 -41.62 42.03
C PRO A 38 -0.17 -40.28 42.14
N THR A 39 -1.37 -40.39 42.67
CA THR A 39 -2.28 -39.38 43.21
C THR A 39 -1.69 -38.64 44.42
N THR A 40 -1.88 -37.31 44.45
CA THR A 40 -1.85 -36.25 45.52
C THR A 40 -1.77 -36.61 47.03
N PRO A 41 -1.49 -35.67 47.99
CA PRO A 41 -0.95 -34.27 47.91
C PRO A 41 0.09 -33.86 49.02
N THR A 42 0.55 -32.58 48.95
CA THR A 42 1.11 -31.67 50.02
C THR A 42 2.58 -31.82 50.52
N PRO A 43 3.22 -30.77 51.08
CA PRO A 43 3.40 -29.38 50.61
C PRO A 43 4.90 -28.94 50.63
N LEU A 44 5.32 -27.99 49.78
CA LEU A 44 6.66 -27.39 49.83
C LEU A 44 6.66 -26.04 50.56
N ARG A 45 7.69 -25.89 51.40
CA ARG A 45 7.90 -24.95 52.50
C ARG A 45 8.46 -23.61 52.00
N GLN A 46 7.86 -22.49 52.42
CA GLN A 46 8.38 -21.12 52.33
C GLN A 46 9.59 -20.91 53.24
N PRO A 47 10.39 -19.84 53.02
CA PRO A 47 10.98 -19.14 54.14
C PRO A 47 10.70 -17.64 54.19
N ALA A 48 10.44 -17.21 55.43
CA ALA A 48 10.67 -15.91 56.08
C ALA A 48 9.71 -14.74 55.79
N ALA A 49 8.76 -14.57 56.72
CA ALA A 49 7.99 -13.35 56.95
C ALA A 49 8.72 -12.40 57.93
N LEU A 50 8.64 -11.10 57.68
CA LEU A 50 8.89 -9.98 58.62
C LEU A 50 7.93 -8.82 58.21
N PRO A 51 7.57 -7.89 59.13
CA PRO A 51 6.22 -7.82 59.70
C PRO A 51 5.26 -6.78 59.08
N LEU A 52 3.97 -7.03 59.32
CA LEU A 52 2.79 -6.21 58.98
C LEU A 52 2.93 -4.75 59.48
N ARG A 53 2.75 -3.79 58.57
CA ARG A 53 2.40 -2.39 58.89
C ARG A 53 0.88 -2.18 58.73
N PRO A 54 0.24 -1.33 59.55
CA PRO A 54 -1.21 -1.21 59.61
C PRO A 54 -1.81 -0.51 58.38
N CYS A 55 -2.99 -0.96 57.96
CA CYS A 55 -3.83 -0.33 56.94
C CYS A 55 -4.10 1.15 57.26
N LEU A 56 -3.52 2.06 56.47
CA LEU A 56 -3.90 3.48 56.44
C LEU A 56 -5.08 3.65 55.47
N ARG A 57 -6.17 4.21 56.01
CA ARG A 57 -7.38 4.63 55.29
C ARG A 57 -7.05 5.57 54.12
N PRO A 58 -7.86 5.59 53.05
CA PRO A 58 -7.70 6.56 51.97
C PRO A 58 -7.89 7.99 52.52
N PRO A 59 -7.04 8.96 52.16
CA PRO A 59 -7.26 10.34 52.56
C PRO A 59 -8.51 10.87 51.83
N ARG A 60 -9.46 11.36 52.63
CA ARG A 60 -10.53 12.25 52.18
C ARG A 60 -9.90 13.38 51.36
N ALA A 61 -10.50 13.67 50.21
CA ALA A 61 -10.23 14.87 49.43
C ALA A 61 -10.36 16.10 50.33
N ALA A 62 -9.22 16.71 50.66
CA ALA A 62 -9.18 18.06 51.18
C ALA A 62 -9.36 19.01 50.00
N SER A 63 -10.42 19.82 50.06
CA SER A 63 -10.68 20.93 49.17
C SER A 63 -9.50 21.91 49.21
N VAL A 64 -8.66 21.88 48.18
CA VAL A 64 -7.70 22.96 47.93
C VAL A 64 -8.47 24.03 47.15
N ALA A 65 -8.63 25.18 47.81
CA ALA A 65 -9.25 26.37 47.26
C ALA A 65 -8.52 26.83 45.98
N SER A 66 -9.30 27.09 44.94
CA SER A 66 -8.85 27.77 43.72
C SER A 66 -8.25 29.15 44.07
N PRO A 67 -7.12 29.57 43.47
CA PRO A 67 -6.74 30.97 43.48
C PRO A 67 -7.79 31.79 42.72
N ALA A 68 -8.20 32.91 43.31
CA ALA A 68 -9.14 33.86 42.74
C ALA A 68 -8.65 34.40 41.36
N PRO A 69 -9.57 34.77 40.46
CA PRO A 69 -9.24 35.19 39.11
C PRO A 69 -8.58 36.59 39.10
N VAL A 70 -7.54 36.74 38.29
CA VAL A 70 -6.97 38.03 37.92
C VAL A 70 -7.99 38.75 37.01
N PRO A 71 -8.44 39.98 37.32
CA PRO A 71 -9.39 40.70 36.49
C PRO A 71 -8.66 41.33 35.30
N GLY A 72 -8.86 40.75 34.11
CA GLY A 72 -8.27 41.22 32.87
C GLY A 72 -8.73 40.42 31.66
N ASP A 73 -10.02 40.09 31.58
CA ASP A 73 -10.64 39.48 30.41
C ASP A 73 -10.67 40.50 29.26
N ALA A 74 -9.65 40.45 28.39
CA ALA A 74 -9.84 40.83 27.01
C ALA A 74 -10.72 39.75 26.35
N PRO A 75 -11.75 40.10 25.58
CA PRO A 75 -12.74 39.12 25.13
C PRO A 75 -12.08 38.10 24.18
N ASP A 76 -12.00 36.85 24.64
CA ASP A 76 -11.71 35.66 23.84
C ASP A 76 -12.83 35.48 22.80
N ASN A 77 -12.69 36.22 21.70
CA ASN A 77 -13.49 36.07 20.49
C ASN A 77 -12.87 35.01 19.56
N SER A 78 -12.36 33.89 20.11
CA SER A 78 -12.11 32.70 19.31
C SER A 78 -13.46 32.05 18.96
N ARG A 79 -13.96 32.34 17.76
CA ARG A 79 -15.16 31.69 17.21
C ARG A 79 -14.91 30.19 17.11
N LYS A 80 -15.32 29.44 18.13
CA LYS A 80 -15.29 27.97 18.17
C LYS A 80 -16.30 27.45 17.16
N PHE A 81 -15.81 26.89 16.06
CA PHE A 81 -16.63 26.13 15.12
C PHE A 81 -16.27 24.65 15.33
N LEU A 82 -17.27 23.81 15.66
CA LEU A 82 -17.10 22.38 15.95
C LEU A 82 -16.20 22.02 17.17
N GLY A 83 -16.02 22.93 18.13
CA GLY A 83 -15.24 22.65 19.35
C GLY A 83 -13.71 22.66 19.15
N VAL A 84 -13.24 23.04 17.96
CA VAL A 84 -11.82 23.18 17.62
C VAL A 84 -11.45 24.67 17.55
N ASP A 85 -10.25 25.00 17.99
CA ASP A 85 -9.71 26.37 17.95
C ASP A 85 -9.62 26.86 16.49
N ALA A 86 -10.04 28.11 16.23
CA ALA A 86 -10.11 28.67 14.87
C ALA A 86 -8.72 28.77 14.21
N LEU A 87 -7.67 28.82 15.01
CA LEU A 87 -6.28 28.76 14.55
C LEU A 87 -5.88 27.37 14.06
N THR A 88 -6.33 26.31 14.74
CA THR A 88 -6.08 24.92 14.36
C THR A 88 -6.85 24.57 13.08
N LEU A 89 -8.11 25.02 12.96
CA LEU A 89 -8.91 24.83 11.74
C LEU A 89 -8.27 25.48 10.49
N LYS A 90 -7.64 26.65 10.65
CA LYS A 90 -6.89 27.35 9.58
C LYS A 90 -5.68 26.57 9.07
N LYS A 91 -5.13 25.62 9.84
CA LYS A 91 -4.02 24.73 9.40
C LYS A 91 -4.55 23.46 8.74
N ILE A 92 -5.59 22.88 9.32
CA ILE A 92 -6.08 21.55 8.95
C ILE A 92 -6.85 21.58 7.63
N VAL A 93 -7.64 22.62 7.39
CA VAL A 93 -8.43 22.71 6.15
C VAL A 93 -7.52 22.77 4.91
N PRO A 94 -6.49 23.65 4.86
CA PRO A 94 -5.52 23.63 3.77
C PRO A 94 -4.76 22.29 3.65
N LEU A 95 -4.35 21.69 4.77
CA LEU A 95 -3.61 20.43 4.76
C LEU A 95 -4.48 19.26 4.27
N GLY A 96 -5.75 19.20 4.68
CA GLY A 96 -6.71 18.22 4.21
C GLY A 96 -7.05 18.40 2.73
N LEU A 97 -7.21 19.64 2.26
CA LEU A 97 -7.41 19.95 0.84
C LEU A 97 -6.19 19.55 0.00
N MET A 98 -4.98 19.86 0.47
CA MET A 98 -3.73 19.45 -0.16
C MET A 98 -3.65 17.92 -0.26
N PHE A 99 -3.96 17.21 0.82
CA PHE A 99 -3.97 15.75 0.84
C PHE A 99 -4.99 15.17 -0.13
N PHE A 100 -6.18 15.75 -0.18
CA PHE A 100 -7.23 15.38 -1.14
C PHE A 100 -6.72 15.52 -2.59
N CYS A 101 -6.13 16.67 -2.95
CA CYS A 101 -5.60 16.89 -4.29
C CYS A 101 -4.48 15.90 -4.65
N ILE A 102 -3.57 15.63 -3.70
CA ILE A 102 -2.46 14.67 -3.92
C ILE A 102 -2.99 13.27 -4.16
N LEU A 103 -3.96 12.81 -3.35
CA LEU A 103 -4.55 11.47 -3.47
C LEU A 103 -5.47 11.33 -4.68
N PHE A 104 -6.17 12.40 -5.04
CA PHE A 104 -6.96 12.47 -6.25
C PHE A 104 -6.06 12.26 -7.48
N ASN A 105 -4.95 13.02 -7.56
CA ASN A 105 -3.95 12.84 -8.61
C ASN A 105 -3.34 11.44 -8.60
N TYR A 106 -2.95 10.96 -7.42
CA TYR A 106 -2.37 9.62 -7.27
C TYR A 106 -3.30 8.53 -7.81
N THR A 107 -4.60 8.62 -7.53
CA THR A 107 -5.58 7.64 -8.01
C THR A 107 -5.67 7.67 -9.54
N ILE A 108 -5.80 8.85 -10.15
CA ILE A 108 -5.83 8.98 -11.62
C ILE A 108 -4.57 8.39 -12.23
N LEU A 109 -3.39 8.73 -11.69
CA LEU A 109 -2.10 8.25 -12.17
C LEU A 109 -1.97 6.73 -12.02
N ARG A 110 -2.41 6.17 -10.89
CA ARG A 110 -2.41 4.74 -10.61
C ARG A 110 -3.32 3.97 -11.56
N ASP A 111 -4.50 4.49 -11.85
CA ASP A 111 -5.44 3.79 -12.72
C ASP A 111 -4.98 3.91 -14.19
N THR A 112 -4.46 5.07 -14.58
CA THR A 112 -3.97 5.35 -15.95
C THR A 112 -2.69 4.57 -16.29
N LYS A 113 -1.73 4.46 -15.37
CA LYS A 113 -0.44 3.79 -15.64
C LYS A 113 -0.64 2.32 -16.02
N ASP A 114 -1.57 1.64 -15.34
CA ASP A 114 -1.88 0.24 -15.61
C ASP A 114 -2.57 0.11 -16.96
N VAL A 115 -3.55 0.98 -17.28
CA VAL A 115 -4.22 0.98 -18.59
C VAL A 115 -3.19 1.14 -19.71
N LEU A 116 -2.31 2.13 -19.63
CA LEU A 116 -1.31 2.42 -20.67
C LEU A 116 -0.40 1.23 -20.94
N VAL A 117 0.13 0.61 -19.89
CA VAL A 117 1.10 -0.49 -20.02
C VAL A 117 0.42 -1.80 -20.42
N VAL A 118 -0.76 -2.10 -19.86
CA VAL A 118 -1.47 -3.36 -20.11
C VAL A 118 -2.09 -3.40 -21.50
N THR A 119 -2.64 -2.29 -21.98
CA THR A 119 -3.38 -2.23 -23.26
C THR A 119 -2.50 -1.89 -24.47
N ALA A 120 -1.21 -1.60 -24.27
CA ALA A 120 -0.28 -1.34 -25.35
C ALA A 120 -0.05 -2.57 -26.27
N LYS A 121 0.16 -2.29 -27.56
CA LYS A 121 0.43 -3.32 -28.59
C LYS A 121 1.76 -4.03 -28.30
N GLY A 122 1.73 -5.36 -28.15
CA GLY A 122 2.91 -6.17 -27.83
C GLY A 122 3.33 -6.13 -26.35
N SER A 123 2.50 -5.58 -25.47
CA SER A 123 2.66 -5.63 -24.01
C SER A 123 1.48 -6.38 -23.38
N SER A 124 1.63 -6.89 -22.16
CA SER A 124 0.62 -7.63 -21.40
C SER A 124 0.73 -7.33 -19.91
N ALA A 125 -0.27 -7.72 -19.10
CA ALA A 125 -0.25 -7.48 -17.64
C ALA A 125 0.96 -8.11 -16.92
N GLU A 126 1.59 -9.10 -17.53
CA GLU A 126 2.80 -9.78 -17.04
C GLU A 126 4.04 -8.87 -16.99
N ILE A 127 4.04 -7.74 -17.70
CA ILE A 127 5.14 -6.76 -17.65
C ILE A 127 5.17 -6.01 -16.31
N ILE A 128 4.04 -5.94 -15.58
CA ILE A 128 3.91 -5.15 -14.35
C ILE A 128 4.90 -5.61 -13.28
N PRO A 129 5.01 -6.92 -12.94
CA PRO A 129 6.05 -7.41 -12.04
C PRO A 129 7.47 -7.04 -12.47
N PHE A 130 7.79 -7.14 -13.76
CA PHE A 130 9.12 -6.79 -14.25
C PHE A 130 9.39 -5.30 -14.10
N LEU A 131 8.42 -4.43 -14.41
CA LEU A 131 8.54 -2.99 -14.23
C LEU A 131 8.74 -2.62 -12.76
N LYS A 132 7.97 -3.21 -11.85
CA LYS A 132 8.12 -2.95 -10.41
C LYS A 132 9.51 -3.34 -9.91
N THR A 133 9.98 -4.54 -10.25
CA THR A 133 11.24 -5.07 -9.71
C THR A 133 12.46 -4.47 -10.39
N TRP A 134 12.48 -4.38 -11.72
CA TRP A 134 13.70 -4.04 -12.48
C TRP A 134 13.81 -2.56 -12.82
N VAL A 135 12.72 -1.81 -12.84
CA VAL A 135 12.73 -0.39 -13.23
C VAL A 135 12.36 0.49 -12.06
N ASN A 136 11.22 0.24 -11.42
CA ASN A 136 10.71 1.10 -10.36
C ASN A 136 11.61 1.09 -9.12
N LEU A 137 12.02 -0.09 -8.64
CA LEU A 137 12.86 -0.20 -7.45
C LEU A 137 14.23 0.50 -7.61
N PRO A 138 15.01 0.27 -8.69
CA PRO A 138 16.25 1.03 -8.90
C PRO A 138 16.03 2.55 -9.04
N MET A 139 14.98 2.97 -9.75
CA MET A 139 14.65 4.38 -9.93
C MET A 139 14.22 5.04 -8.61
N ALA A 140 13.48 4.34 -7.76
CA ALA A 140 13.10 4.81 -6.43
C ALA A 140 14.32 4.99 -5.52
N ILE A 141 15.28 4.04 -5.54
CA ILE A 141 16.55 4.15 -4.81
C ILE A 141 17.33 5.37 -5.32
N GLY A 142 17.48 5.50 -6.64
CA GLY A 142 18.18 6.64 -7.25
C GLY A 142 17.55 7.97 -6.89
N PHE A 143 16.21 8.05 -6.94
CA PHE A 143 15.47 9.23 -6.53
C PHE A 143 15.65 9.55 -5.05
N MET A 144 15.66 8.55 -4.16
CA MET A 144 15.85 8.77 -2.72
C MET A 144 17.24 9.31 -2.39
N LEU A 145 18.28 8.84 -3.09
CA LEU A 145 19.64 9.37 -2.97
C LEU A 145 19.71 10.82 -3.46
N LEU A 146 19.09 11.11 -4.61
CA LEU A 146 18.99 12.47 -5.13
C LEU A 146 18.23 13.38 -4.16
N TYR A 147 17.08 12.94 -3.66
CA TYR A 147 16.27 13.68 -2.70
C TYR A 147 17.05 14.00 -1.43
N SER A 148 17.82 13.04 -0.92
CA SER A 148 18.65 13.24 0.27
C SER A 148 19.72 14.30 0.05
N LYS A 149 20.39 14.30 -1.12
CA LYS A 149 21.35 15.35 -1.50
C LYS A 149 20.68 16.72 -1.65
N LEU A 150 19.51 16.77 -2.28
CA LEU A 150 18.75 18.01 -2.44
C LEU A 150 18.27 18.55 -1.08
N ALA A 151 17.84 17.68 -0.17
CA ALA A 151 17.35 18.05 1.16
C ALA A 151 18.44 18.58 2.09
N ASP A 152 19.70 18.23 1.85
CA ASP A 152 20.84 18.78 2.59
C ASP A 152 21.28 20.16 2.08
N VAL A 153 21.00 20.49 0.81
CA VAL A 153 21.44 21.73 0.15
C VAL A 153 20.34 22.80 0.10
N LEU A 154 19.09 22.40 -0.15
CA LEU A 154 17.96 23.32 -0.36
C LEU A 154 17.21 23.61 0.93
N SER A 155 16.62 24.81 1.01
CA SER A 155 15.62 25.11 2.05
C SER A 155 14.38 24.25 1.86
N LYS A 156 13.59 24.06 2.92
CA LYS A 156 12.40 23.19 2.89
C LYS A 156 11.38 23.59 1.82
N GLU A 157 11.17 24.89 1.65
CA GLU A 157 10.26 25.42 0.63
C GLU A 157 10.80 25.17 -0.77
N ALA A 158 12.07 25.50 -0.99
CA ALA A 158 12.73 25.27 -2.27
C ALA A 158 12.77 23.78 -2.62
N LEU A 159 13.00 22.90 -1.64
CA LEU A 159 12.98 21.45 -1.81
C LEU A 159 11.60 20.96 -2.26
N PHE A 160 10.52 21.42 -1.61
CA PHE A 160 9.16 21.04 -2.00
C PHE A 160 8.87 21.41 -3.45
N TYR A 161 9.15 22.66 -3.84
CA TYR A 161 8.92 23.15 -5.20
C TYR A 161 9.81 22.46 -6.24
N THR A 162 11.09 22.29 -5.93
CA THR A 162 12.06 21.63 -6.83
C THR A 162 11.67 20.18 -7.11
N VAL A 163 11.01 19.50 -6.16
CA VAL A 163 10.54 18.12 -6.37
C VAL A 163 9.19 18.09 -7.10
N ILE A 164 8.20 18.91 -6.71
CA ILE A 164 6.84 18.81 -7.26
C ILE A 164 6.75 19.27 -8.73
N PHE A 165 7.49 20.32 -9.12
CA PHE A 165 7.40 20.89 -10.46
C PHE A 165 7.86 19.93 -11.57
N PRO A 166 8.96 19.18 -11.43
CA PRO A 166 9.33 18.14 -12.38
C PRO A 166 8.25 17.07 -12.59
N PHE A 167 7.55 16.63 -11.53
CA PHE A 167 6.43 15.69 -11.68
C PHE A 167 5.29 16.31 -12.49
N ILE A 168 4.88 17.54 -12.16
CA ILE A 168 3.82 18.26 -12.88
C ILE A 168 4.19 18.47 -14.35
N ALA A 169 5.41 18.94 -14.61
CA ALA A 169 5.93 19.15 -15.96
C ALA A 169 5.96 17.84 -16.75
N PHE A 170 6.44 16.75 -16.15
CA PHE A 170 6.46 15.44 -16.78
C PHE A 170 5.06 14.97 -17.21
N PHE A 171 4.06 15.02 -16.33
CA PHE A 171 2.70 14.58 -16.67
C PHE A 171 2.04 15.48 -17.72
N GLY A 172 2.33 16.79 -17.71
CA GLY A 172 1.93 17.70 -18.77
C GLY A 172 2.57 17.35 -20.12
N VAL A 173 3.90 17.25 -20.16
CA VAL A 173 4.65 16.87 -21.38
C VAL A 173 4.21 15.50 -21.89
N PHE A 174 3.93 14.56 -20.99
CA PHE A 174 3.46 13.24 -21.37
C PHE A 174 2.13 13.28 -22.11
N GLY A 175 1.12 13.98 -21.56
CA GLY A 175 -0.20 14.09 -22.17
C GLY A 175 -0.21 14.82 -23.51
N TYR A 176 0.61 15.88 -23.65
CA TYR A 176 0.56 16.77 -24.82
C TYR A 176 1.61 16.48 -25.90
N VAL A 177 2.77 15.89 -25.55
CA VAL A 177 3.90 15.70 -26.47
C VAL A 177 4.24 14.22 -26.64
N LEU A 178 4.54 13.50 -25.54
CA LEU A 178 5.00 12.11 -25.65
C LEU A 178 3.88 11.17 -26.13
N TYR A 179 2.63 11.38 -25.69
CA TYR A 179 1.54 10.50 -26.09
C TYR A 179 1.16 10.62 -27.57
N PRO A 180 0.98 11.84 -28.14
CA PRO A 180 0.72 11.98 -29.58
C PRO A 180 1.86 11.49 -30.46
N MET A 181 3.12 11.59 -30.00
CA MET A 181 4.28 11.11 -30.75
C MET A 181 4.53 9.60 -30.60
N ARG A 182 3.68 8.85 -29.89
CA ARG A 182 3.88 7.42 -29.53
C ARG A 182 4.35 6.56 -30.71
N ASP A 183 3.80 6.75 -31.89
CA ASP A 183 4.11 5.92 -33.07
C ASP A 183 5.53 6.16 -33.61
N ALA A 184 6.14 7.31 -33.32
CA ALA A 184 7.51 7.64 -33.71
C ALA A 184 8.55 7.27 -32.63
N ILE A 185 8.18 7.32 -31.35
CA ILE A 185 9.11 7.09 -30.23
C ILE A 185 9.19 5.63 -29.80
N HIS A 186 8.20 4.79 -30.12
CA HIS A 186 8.23 3.37 -29.80
C HIS A 186 9.00 2.57 -30.85
N PRO A 187 10.16 1.96 -30.48
CA PRO A 187 10.97 1.19 -31.41
C PRO A 187 10.37 -0.22 -31.63
N THR A 188 9.19 -0.27 -32.26
CA THR A 188 8.44 -1.51 -32.49
C THR A 188 9.21 -2.49 -33.37
N ALA A 189 9.83 -2.00 -34.45
CA ALA A 189 10.62 -2.82 -35.38
C ALA A 189 11.88 -3.44 -34.74
N LEU A 190 12.54 -2.72 -33.83
CA LEU A 190 13.72 -3.21 -33.10
C LEU A 190 13.31 -4.25 -32.05
N ALA A 191 12.20 -4.02 -31.34
CA ALA A 191 11.65 -4.97 -30.40
C ALA A 191 11.23 -6.28 -31.09
N ASP A 192 10.59 -6.20 -32.26
CA ASP A 192 10.16 -7.39 -33.01
C ASP A 192 11.38 -8.23 -33.51
N ARG A 193 12.48 -7.58 -33.90
CA ARG A 193 13.74 -8.27 -34.26
C ARG A 193 14.42 -8.93 -33.06
N LEU A 194 14.47 -8.24 -31.92
CA LEU A 194 15.01 -8.80 -30.68
C LEU A 194 14.19 -10.00 -30.22
N LEU A 195 12.87 -9.91 -30.28
CA LEU A 195 11.99 -11.00 -29.87
C LEU A 195 12.12 -12.23 -30.78
N ALA A 196 12.30 -12.02 -32.09
CA ALA A 196 12.59 -13.10 -33.03
C ALA A 196 13.93 -13.80 -32.74
N SER A 197 14.92 -13.07 -32.19
CA SER A 197 16.25 -13.62 -31.85
C SER A 197 16.36 -14.25 -30.46
N LEU A 198 15.66 -13.72 -29.47
CA LEU A 198 15.75 -14.13 -28.05
C LEU A 198 14.66 -15.15 -27.65
N GLY A 199 13.61 -15.29 -28.47
CA GLY A 199 12.50 -16.20 -28.22
C GLY A 199 11.45 -15.66 -27.25
N PRO A 200 10.34 -16.41 -27.05
CA PRO A 200 9.17 -15.95 -26.30
C PRO A 200 9.43 -15.74 -24.79
N SER A 201 10.45 -16.36 -24.21
CA SER A 201 10.78 -16.21 -22.78
C SER A 201 11.24 -14.79 -22.40
N PHE A 202 11.67 -13.97 -23.37
CA PHE A 202 12.10 -12.58 -23.13
C PHE A 202 11.00 -11.54 -23.44
N LEU A 203 9.75 -11.97 -23.59
CA LEU A 203 8.59 -11.10 -23.82
C LEU A 203 8.51 -9.93 -22.82
N GLY A 204 8.77 -10.19 -21.53
CA GLY A 204 8.71 -9.15 -20.48
C GLY A 204 9.72 -8.02 -20.69
N PRO A 205 11.04 -8.28 -20.63
CA PRO A 205 12.07 -7.25 -20.84
C PRO A 205 11.99 -6.57 -22.21
N VAL A 206 11.68 -7.32 -23.28
CA VAL A 206 11.57 -6.75 -24.63
C VAL A 206 10.33 -5.84 -24.75
N ALA A 207 9.24 -6.16 -24.06
CA ALA A 207 8.07 -5.27 -23.99
C ALA A 207 8.37 -3.94 -23.27
N ILE A 208 9.27 -3.94 -22.27
CA ILE A 208 9.68 -2.70 -21.59
C ILE A 208 10.37 -1.76 -22.58
N LEU A 209 11.29 -2.28 -23.40
CA LEU A 209 11.98 -1.50 -24.43
C LEU A 209 11.02 -1.04 -25.54
N ARG A 210 10.10 -1.90 -25.95
CA ARG A 210 9.08 -1.59 -26.96
C ARG A 210 8.22 -0.40 -26.53
N VAL A 211 7.83 -0.35 -25.26
CA VAL A 211 6.85 0.62 -24.73
C VAL A 211 7.47 1.55 -23.68
N TRP A 212 8.73 1.95 -23.88
CA TRP A 212 9.53 2.65 -22.88
C TRP A 212 8.89 3.95 -22.34
N SER A 213 8.18 4.72 -23.18
CA SER A 213 7.55 5.97 -22.73
C SER A 213 6.40 5.71 -21.73
N PHE A 214 5.64 4.62 -21.90
CA PHE A 214 4.62 4.22 -20.94
C PHE A 214 5.24 3.59 -19.69
N CYS A 215 6.39 2.93 -19.82
CA CYS A 215 7.17 2.46 -18.68
C CYS A 215 7.70 3.64 -17.84
N LEU A 216 8.14 4.72 -18.49
CA LEU A 216 8.56 5.94 -17.81
C LEU A 216 7.36 6.61 -17.09
N PHE A 217 6.19 6.66 -17.73
CA PHE A 217 4.96 7.11 -17.07
C PHE A 217 4.62 6.26 -15.84
N TYR A 218 4.77 4.94 -15.96
CA TYR A 218 4.54 4.00 -14.87
C TYR A 218 5.42 4.31 -13.65
N VAL A 219 6.73 4.48 -13.88
CA VAL A 219 7.69 4.82 -12.82
C VAL A 219 7.32 6.16 -12.18
N MET A 220 7.07 7.20 -12.98
CA MET A 220 6.71 8.52 -12.44
C MET A 220 5.39 8.50 -11.64
N ALA A 221 4.42 7.68 -12.07
CA ALA A 221 3.16 7.50 -11.35
C ALA A 221 3.32 6.69 -10.05
N GLU A 222 4.20 5.69 -9.99
CA GLU A 222 4.58 4.99 -8.75
C GLU A 222 5.33 5.94 -7.79
N LEU A 223 6.29 6.70 -8.31
CA LEU A 223 7.06 7.67 -7.53
C LEU A 223 6.19 8.79 -6.95
N TRP A 224 5.08 9.17 -7.60
CA TRP A 224 4.13 10.10 -6.99
C TRP A 224 3.63 9.61 -5.63
N GLY A 225 3.32 8.31 -5.54
CA GLY A 225 2.85 7.69 -4.30
C GLY A 225 3.93 7.72 -3.21
N SER A 226 5.16 7.29 -3.52
CA SER A 226 6.23 7.22 -2.53
C SER A 226 6.83 8.58 -2.17
N VAL A 227 6.97 9.49 -3.14
CA VAL A 227 7.63 10.78 -2.95
C VAL A 227 6.63 11.85 -2.50
N VAL A 228 5.55 12.07 -3.26
CA VAL A 228 4.66 13.20 -3.00
C VAL A 228 3.80 12.96 -1.76
N ILE A 229 3.28 11.74 -1.58
CA ILE A 229 2.49 11.41 -0.39
C ILE A 229 3.43 11.19 0.81
N SER A 230 4.32 10.19 0.75
CA SER A 230 5.06 9.75 1.94
C SER A 230 6.17 10.72 2.36
N VAL A 231 6.86 11.36 1.42
CA VAL A 231 7.99 12.23 1.75
C VAL A 231 7.55 13.70 1.86
N LEU A 232 6.92 14.25 0.83
CA LEU A 232 6.58 15.67 0.79
C LEU A 232 5.41 16.01 1.72
N PHE A 233 4.24 15.38 1.53
CA PHE A 233 3.05 15.70 2.32
C PHE A 233 3.23 15.37 3.79
N TRP A 234 3.59 14.12 4.13
CA TRP A 234 3.76 13.73 5.53
C TRP A 234 4.98 14.42 6.17
N GLY A 235 6.03 14.69 5.39
CA GLY A 235 7.15 15.51 5.84
C GLY A 235 6.72 16.93 6.23
N PHE A 236 5.78 17.52 5.51
CA PHE A 236 5.23 18.85 5.79
C PHE A 236 4.19 18.83 6.93
N ALA A 237 3.24 17.90 6.90
CA ALA A 237 2.20 17.73 7.90
C ALA A 237 2.79 17.58 9.32
N ASN A 238 3.81 16.74 9.46
CA ASN A 238 4.50 16.49 10.73
C ASN A 238 5.30 17.69 11.27
N GLN A 239 5.61 18.68 10.42
CA GLN A 239 6.32 19.89 10.85
C GLN A 239 5.38 20.95 11.40
N ILE A 240 4.16 21.05 10.85
CA ILE A 240 3.18 22.07 11.22
C ILE A 240 2.27 21.60 12.37
N THR A 241 2.01 20.29 12.44
CA THR A 241 1.04 19.69 13.36
C THR A 241 1.71 19.22 14.65
N THR A 242 1.13 19.53 15.81
CA THR A 242 1.61 18.98 17.09
C THR A 242 1.24 17.51 17.25
N VAL A 243 1.79 16.85 18.28
CA VAL A 243 1.48 15.43 18.53
C VAL A 243 0.03 15.25 19.01
N GLU A 244 -0.52 16.19 19.78
CA GLU A 244 -1.94 16.12 20.16
C GLU A 244 -2.85 16.32 18.94
N GLU A 245 -2.59 17.34 18.13
CA GLU A 245 -3.35 17.62 16.90
C GLU A 245 -3.27 16.43 15.92
N ALA A 246 -2.11 15.82 15.75
CA ALA A 246 -1.93 14.69 14.83
C ALA A 246 -2.82 13.48 15.20
N LYS A 247 -3.00 13.19 16.49
CA LYS A 247 -3.85 12.09 16.96
C LYS A 247 -5.32 12.30 16.60
N GLU A 248 -5.76 13.56 16.57
CA GLU A 248 -7.13 13.92 16.23
C GLU A 248 -7.33 13.97 14.71
N PHE A 249 -6.43 14.64 13.97
CA PHE A 249 -6.67 14.98 12.56
C PHE A 249 -6.13 13.98 11.54
N TYR A 250 -5.08 13.21 11.86
CA TYR A 250 -4.55 12.22 10.90
C TYR A 250 -5.56 11.12 10.57
N PRO A 251 -6.36 10.61 11.52
CA PRO A 251 -7.49 9.73 11.19
C PRO A 251 -8.52 10.38 10.24
N LEU A 252 -8.76 11.68 10.35
CA LEU A 252 -9.65 12.41 9.43
C LEU A 252 -9.05 12.47 8.01
N PHE A 253 -7.74 12.64 7.87
CA PHE A 253 -7.08 12.57 6.56
C PHE A 253 -7.23 11.20 5.92
N GLY A 254 -7.15 10.12 6.71
CA GLY A 254 -7.45 8.76 6.24
C GLY A 254 -8.88 8.58 5.74
N LEU A 255 -9.87 9.21 6.37
CA LEU A 255 -11.25 9.21 5.87
C LEU A 255 -11.39 10.04 4.59
N GLY A 256 -10.77 11.23 4.54
CA GLY A 256 -10.73 12.09 3.36
C GLY A 256 -10.06 11.43 2.15
N ALA A 257 -9.09 10.55 2.38
CA ALA A 257 -8.43 9.77 1.34
C ALA A 257 -9.41 8.91 0.53
N ASN A 258 -10.37 8.27 1.20
CA ASN A 258 -11.38 7.45 0.54
C ASN A 258 -12.39 8.31 -0.23
N VAL A 259 -12.66 9.52 0.24
CA VAL A 259 -13.48 10.49 -0.50
C VAL A 259 -12.76 10.90 -1.79
N ALA A 260 -11.47 11.23 -1.73
CA ALA A 260 -10.65 11.52 -2.92
C ALA A 260 -10.66 10.36 -3.93
N LEU A 261 -10.56 9.12 -3.43
CA LEU A 261 -10.63 7.89 -4.24
C LEU A 261 -11.98 7.73 -4.97
N ILE A 262 -13.09 8.09 -4.32
CA ILE A 262 -14.44 8.07 -4.93
C ILE A 262 -14.57 9.12 -6.03
N PHE A 263 -14.18 10.37 -5.75
CA PHE A 263 -14.28 11.46 -6.71
C PHE A 263 -13.39 11.21 -7.94
N SER A 264 -12.14 10.81 -7.72
CA SER A 264 -11.21 10.50 -8.82
C SER A 264 -11.70 9.35 -9.71
N GLY A 265 -12.24 8.27 -9.13
CA GLY A 265 -12.83 7.17 -9.90
C GLY A 265 -13.99 7.63 -10.81
N ARG A 266 -14.85 8.53 -10.30
CA ARG A 266 -15.93 9.14 -11.10
C ARG A 266 -15.41 10.06 -12.19
N THR A 267 -14.34 10.82 -11.92
CA THR A 267 -13.69 11.66 -12.93
C THR A 267 -13.09 10.81 -14.06
N VAL A 268 -12.40 9.71 -13.74
CA VAL A 268 -11.87 8.77 -14.76
C VAL A 268 -12.99 8.23 -15.64
N LYS A 269 -14.12 7.84 -15.04
CA LYS A 269 -15.30 7.38 -15.79
C LYS A 269 -15.93 8.49 -16.64
N TYR A 270 -16.01 9.71 -16.13
CA TYR A 270 -16.53 10.85 -16.89
C TYR A 270 -15.72 11.10 -18.17
N PHE A 271 -14.39 11.12 -18.10
CA PHE A 271 -13.54 11.26 -19.28
C PHE A 271 -13.61 10.05 -20.21
N SER A 272 -13.83 8.86 -19.67
CA SER A 272 -14.00 7.64 -20.47
C SER A 272 -15.35 7.61 -21.21
N ASN A 273 -16.41 8.18 -20.62
CA ASN A 273 -17.75 8.24 -21.21
C ASN A 273 -17.95 9.43 -22.15
N MET A 274 -17.27 10.56 -21.92
CA MET A 274 -17.30 11.74 -22.80
C MET A 274 -16.97 11.39 -24.26
N ARG A 275 -16.21 10.31 -24.46
CA ARG A 275 -15.87 9.74 -25.76
C ARG A 275 -17.05 9.13 -26.53
N GLN A 276 -18.10 8.63 -25.86
CA GLN A 276 -19.25 8.04 -26.54
C GLN A 276 -19.98 9.05 -27.45
N ASN A 277 -19.73 10.35 -27.24
CA ASN A 277 -20.33 11.44 -27.99
C ASN A 277 -19.38 12.07 -29.04
N LEU A 278 -18.17 11.51 -29.26
CA LEU A 278 -17.21 12.02 -30.25
C LEU A 278 -17.41 11.34 -31.61
N GLY A 279 -17.23 12.11 -32.69
CA GLY A 279 -17.40 11.63 -34.08
C GLY A 279 -16.42 10.53 -34.50
N PRO A 280 -16.77 9.73 -35.52
CA PRO A 280 -15.92 8.64 -36.01
C PRO A 280 -14.59 9.18 -36.55
N GLY A 281 -13.46 8.68 -36.04
CA GLY A 281 -12.10 9.01 -36.51
C GLY A 281 -11.18 9.70 -35.49
N VAL A 282 -11.67 10.08 -34.32
CA VAL A 282 -10.86 10.69 -33.26
C VAL A 282 -10.39 9.65 -32.24
N ASP A 283 -9.09 9.62 -31.90
CA ASP A 283 -8.56 8.76 -30.82
C ASP A 283 -9.09 9.24 -29.47
N GLY A 284 -10.27 8.76 -29.10
CA GLY A 284 -10.96 9.19 -27.90
C GLY A 284 -10.18 8.88 -26.62
N TRP A 285 -9.31 7.86 -26.62
CA TRP A 285 -8.45 7.60 -25.48
C TRP A 285 -7.37 8.69 -25.32
N ALA A 286 -6.81 9.19 -26.43
CA ALA A 286 -5.85 10.29 -26.38
C ALA A 286 -6.48 11.57 -25.79
N ILE A 287 -7.76 11.83 -26.08
CA ILE A 287 -8.50 12.96 -25.51
C ILE A 287 -8.79 12.74 -24.02
N SER A 288 -9.29 11.57 -23.64
CA SER A 288 -9.51 11.23 -22.24
C SER A 288 -8.21 11.34 -21.43
N LEU A 289 -7.10 10.85 -21.97
CA LEU A 289 -5.78 10.94 -21.35
C LEU A 289 -5.33 12.40 -21.21
N LYS A 290 -5.49 13.23 -22.25
CA LYS A 290 -5.19 14.67 -22.17
C LYS A 290 -6.02 15.37 -21.10
N GLY A 291 -7.32 15.07 -21.00
CA GLY A 291 -8.20 15.61 -19.97
C GLY A 291 -7.82 15.17 -18.55
N MET A 292 -7.45 13.91 -18.38
CA MET A 292 -6.96 13.41 -17.08
C MET A 292 -5.62 14.06 -16.71
N MET A 293 -4.68 14.17 -17.65
CA MET A 293 -3.38 14.80 -17.39
C MET A 293 -3.49 16.30 -17.15
N SER A 294 -4.40 17.00 -17.83
CA SER A 294 -4.62 18.44 -17.58
C SER A 294 -5.15 18.68 -16.16
N ILE A 295 -6.06 17.84 -15.67
CA ILE A 295 -6.52 17.92 -14.27
C ILE A 295 -5.37 17.64 -13.30
N VAL A 296 -4.54 16.62 -13.57
CA VAL A 296 -3.38 16.32 -12.72
C VAL A 296 -2.44 17.52 -12.63
N VAL A 297 -2.20 18.21 -13.75
CA VAL A 297 -1.37 19.41 -13.81
C VAL A 297 -2.02 20.58 -13.05
N VAL A 298 -3.30 20.86 -13.29
CA VAL A 298 -4.04 21.93 -12.60
C VAL A 298 -4.05 21.70 -11.09
N LEU A 299 -4.39 20.49 -10.64
CA LEU A 299 -4.37 20.13 -9.23
C LEU A 299 -2.94 20.12 -8.66
N GLY A 300 -1.93 19.82 -9.47
CA GLY A 300 -0.52 19.98 -9.12
C GLY A 300 -0.16 21.43 -8.79
N PHE A 301 -0.59 22.39 -9.61
CA PHE A 301 -0.42 23.81 -9.32
C PHE A 301 -1.25 24.27 -8.12
N VAL A 302 -2.45 23.71 -7.92
CA VAL A 302 -3.25 23.96 -6.71
C VAL A 302 -2.50 23.48 -5.46
N ILE A 303 -1.85 22.31 -5.49
CA ILE A 303 -1.01 21.81 -4.38
C ILE A 303 0.13 22.81 -4.09
N ALA A 304 0.82 23.30 -5.12
CA ALA A 304 1.88 24.29 -4.99
C ALA A 304 1.36 25.63 -4.41
N GLY A 305 0.16 26.06 -4.81
CA GLY A 305 -0.52 27.25 -4.31
C GLY A 305 -1.00 27.12 -2.86
N ILE A 306 -1.52 25.96 -2.48
CA ILE A 306 -1.88 25.66 -1.09
C ILE A 306 -0.64 25.66 -0.21
N TYR A 307 0.45 25.02 -0.65
CA TYR A 307 1.72 25.01 0.07
C TYR A 307 2.24 26.44 0.31
N TRP A 308 2.22 27.28 -0.73
CA TRP A 308 2.55 28.71 -0.61
C TRP A 308 1.66 29.42 0.42
N GLY A 309 0.34 29.21 0.33
CA GLY A 309 -0.63 29.82 1.23
C GLY A 309 -0.43 29.40 2.68
N VAL A 310 -0.13 28.13 2.94
CA VAL A 310 0.15 27.63 4.29
C VAL A 310 1.42 28.27 4.85
N ASN A 311 2.51 28.31 4.07
CA ASN A 311 3.75 28.92 4.57
C ASN A 311 3.57 30.41 4.85
N LYS A 312 2.90 31.14 3.96
CA LYS A 312 2.69 32.59 4.10
C LYS A 312 1.68 32.97 5.19
N TYR A 313 0.56 32.24 5.32
CA TYR A 313 -0.53 32.64 6.23
C TYR A 313 -0.53 31.91 7.58
N VAL A 314 0.06 30.71 7.66
CA VAL A 314 0.04 29.87 8.87
C VAL A 314 1.38 29.90 9.59
N ILE A 315 2.49 29.66 8.87
CA ILE A 315 3.81 29.56 9.51
C ILE A 315 4.31 30.95 9.91
N ASP A 316 4.15 31.95 9.04
CA ASP A 316 4.60 33.33 9.28
C ASP A 316 3.88 34.03 10.46
N LYS A 317 2.70 33.52 10.88
CA LYS A 317 1.97 34.02 12.06
C LYS A 317 2.22 33.25 13.35
N THR A 318 2.85 32.07 13.26
CA THR A 318 3.05 31.15 14.39
C THR A 318 4.53 30.98 14.76
N SER A 319 5.42 31.85 14.26
CA SER A 319 6.87 31.74 14.45
C SER A 319 7.31 31.97 15.91
N LEU A 320 7.09 30.98 16.77
CA LEU A 320 8.09 30.59 17.76
C LEU A 320 8.94 29.49 17.11
N PRO A 321 10.28 29.59 17.20
CA PRO A 321 11.19 28.72 16.47
C PRO A 321 11.23 27.35 17.14
N VAL A 322 10.32 26.46 16.77
CA VAL A 322 10.56 25.03 17.01
C VAL A 322 11.37 24.50 15.82
N GLU A 323 12.62 24.94 15.73
CA GLU A 323 13.64 24.06 15.20
C GLU A 323 13.67 22.85 16.14
N ARG A 324 12.88 21.82 15.80
CA ARG A 324 13.15 20.48 16.30
C ARG A 324 14.54 20.15 15.79
N LYS A 325 15.56 20.38 16.64
CA LYS A 325 16.91 19.81 16.48
C LYS A 325 16.68 18.40 15.95
N LYS A 326 17.28 18.06 14.81
CA LYS A 326 17.38 16.68 14.32
C LYS A 326 17.80 15.85 15.54
N LYS A 327 16.87 15.20 16.23
CA LYS A 327 17.23 14.11 17.12
C LYS A 327 17.94 13.18 16.17
N ASN A 328 19.21 12.89 16.45
CA ASN A 328 19.89 11.77 15.86
C ASN A 328 19.03 10.54 16.20
N LYS A 329 18.01 10.27 15.37
CA LYS A 329 17.50 8.92 15.23
C LYS A 329 18.77 8.14 14.92
N PRO A 330 19.17 7.15 15.73
CA PRO A 330 20.29 6.31 15.37
C PRO A 330 20.00 5.85 13.94
N LYS A 331 20.86 6.28 13.01
CA LYS A 331 20.79 5.83 11.63
C LYS A 331 21.18 4.36 11.72
N LEU A 332 20.20 3.51 12.01
CA LEU A 332 20.40 2.08 11.87
C LEU A 332 20.81 1.91 10.43
N SER A 333 22.08 1.55 10.22
CA SER A 333 22.58 1.15 8.91
C SER A 333 21.63 0.08 8.37
N MET A 334 21.44 -0.01 7.06
CA MET A 334 20.50 -0.98 6.46
C MET A 334 20.72 -2.40 7.00
N GLY A 335 21.97 -2.75 7.33
CA GLY A 335 22.34 -4.00 8.02
C GLY A 335 21.97 -4.09 9.50
N GLU A 336 22.01 -2.99 10.26
CA GLU A 336 21.55 -2.94 11.65
C GLU A 336 20.03 -2.99 11.74
N SER A 337 19.32 -2.33 10.81
CA SER A 337 17.86 -2.46 10.65
C SER A 337 17.46 -3.90 10.33
N LEU A 338 18.19 -4.58 9.43
CA LEU A 338 17.97 -5.99 9.13
C LEU A 338 18.27 -6.89 10.35
N LYS A 339 19.32 -6.57 11.12
CA LYS A 339 19.65 -7.27 12.37
C LYS A 339 18.57 -7.10 13.42
N VAL A 340 18.02 -5.90 13.60
CA VAL A 340 16.88 -5.62 14.50
C VAL A 340 15.61 -6.34 14.03
N LEU A 341 15.34 -6.36 12.72
CA LEU A 341 14.21 -7.05 12.11
C LEU A 341 14.24 -8.57 12.38
N VAL A 342 15.43 -9.18 12.27
CA VAL A 342 15.62 -10.63 12.47
C VAL A 342 15.73 -10.99 13.96
N SER A 343 16.21 -10.08 14.82
CA SER A 343 16.45 -10.35 16.24
C SER A 343 15.17 -10.33 17.10
N SER A 344 14.13 -9.60 16.71
CA SER A 344 12.87 -9.56 17.45
C SER A 344 11.82 -10.47 16.82
N ARG A 345 11.38 -11.50 17.56
CA ARG A 345 10.35 -12.44 17.09
C ARG A 345 9.07 -11.71 16.66
N TYR A 346 8.66 -10.71 17.44
CA TYR A 346 7.46 -9.93 17.16
C TYR A 346 7.56 -9.14 15.85
N VAL A 347 8.68 -8.45 15.64
CA VAL A 347 8.91 -7.65 14.42
C VAL A 347 9.04 -8.55 13.18
N ARG A 348 9.69 -9.70 13.33
CA ARG A 348 9.81 -10.70 12.27
C ARG A 348 8.45 -11.25 11.85
N ASP A 349 7.57 -11.58 12.79
CA ASP A 349 6.24 -12.13 12.49
C ASP A 349 5.37 -11.07 11.79
N LEU A 350 5.45 -9.81 12.23
CA LEU A 350 4.77 -8.68 11.58
C LEU A 350 5.29 -8.43 10.15
N ALA A 351 6.61 -8.43 9.97
CA ALA A 351 7.23 -8.26 8.65
C ALA A 351 6.87 -9.42 7.71
N THR A 352 6.87 -10.66 8.22
CA THR A 352 6.47 -11.85 7.46
C THR A 352 5.03 -11.71 6.97
N LEU A 353 4.13 -11.22 7.83
CA LEU A 353 2.72 -11.03 7.48
C LEU A 353 2.54 -9.93 6.40
N VAL A 354 3.25 -8.80 6.52
CA VAL A 354 3.21 -7.72 5.52
C VAL A 354 3.74 -8.20 4.17
N VAL A 355 4.87 -8.92 4.15
CA VAL A 355 5.46 -9.48 2.93
C VAL A 355 4.52 -10.52 2.31
N ALA A 356 3.95 -11.42 3.10
CA ALA A 356 3.01 -12.43 2.63
C ALA A 356 1.77 -11.78 1.98
N TYR A 357 1.17 -10.78 2.63
CA TYR A 357 0.08 -10.01 2.05
C TYR A 357 0.50 -9.37 0.72
N GLY A 358 1.66 -8.71 0.69
CA GLY A 358 2.17 -8.03 -0.50
C GLY A 358 2.38 -8.95 -1.69
N ILE A 359 2.92 -10.16 -1.46
CA ILE A 359 3.10 -11.17 -2.51
C ILE A 359 1.74 -11.68 -2.99
N SER A 360 0.85 -12.05 -2.07
CA SER A 360 -0.47 -12.61 -2.40
C SER A 360 -1.34 -11.61 -3.18
N ILE A 361 -1.39 -10.34 -2.76
CA ILE A 361 -2.21 -9.34 -3.44
C ILE A 361 -1.66 -9.02 -4.84
N ASN A 362 -0.34 -8.90 -5.00
CA ASN A 362 0.26 -8.65 -6.31
C ASN A 362 -0.02 -9.81 -7.28
N LEU A 363 0.03 -11.07 -6.81
CA LEU A 363 -0.28 -12.23 -7.64
C LEU A 363 -1.73 -12.20 -8.14
N VAL A 364 -2.68 -11.91 -7.25
CA VAL A 364 -4.10 -11.82 -7.63
C VAL A 364 -4.34 -10.64 -8.55
N GLU A 365 -3.79 -9.46 -8.25
CA GLU A 365 -3.95 -8.26 -9.07
C GLU A 365 -3.44 -8.46 -10.50
N VAL A 366 -2.25 -9.01 -10.68
CA VAL A 366 -1.66 -9.20 -12.01
C VAL A 366 -2.48 -10.21 -12.81
N THR A 367 -2.89 -11.32 -12.17
CA THR A 367 -3.74 -12.33 -12.81
C THR A 367 -5.10 -11.75 -13.22
N TRP A 368 -5.71 -10.96 -12.34
CA TRP A 368 -6.97 -10.29 -12.60
C TRP A 368 -6.86 -9.25 -13.72
N LYS A 369 -5.81 -8.41 -13.73
CA LYS A 369 -5.57 -7.43 -14.80
C LYS A 369 -5.39 -8.10 -16.16
N SER A 370 -4.78 -9.29 -16.20
CA SER A 370 -4.67 -10.09 -17.43
C SER A 370 -6.05 -10.50 -17.96
N LYS A 371 -6.96 -10.98 -17.09
CA LYS A 371 -8.34 -11.29 -17.46
C LYS A 371 -9.17 -10.07 -17.82
N LEU A 372 -8.96 -8.96 -17.11
CA LEU A 372 -9.60 -7.68 -17.40
C LEU A 372 -9.24 -7.19 -18.81
N LYS A 373 -7.97 -7.32 -19.21
CA LYS A 373 -7.53 -7.02 -20.57
C LYS A 373 -8.18 -7.93 -21.62
N ALA A 374 -8.30 -9.23 -21.32
CA ALA A 374 -8.93 -10.18 -22.23
C ALA A 374 -10.43 -9.87 -22.44
N GLN A 375 -11.11 -9.39 -21.41
CA GLN A 375 -12.53 -8.99 -21.48
C GLN A 375 -12.74 -7.61 -22.09
N PHE A 376 -11.86 -6.65 -21.77
CA PHE A 376 -11.91 -5.27 -22.26
C PHE A 376 -10.58 -4.89 -22.94
N PRO A 377 -10.38 -5.25 -24.22
CA PRO A 377 -9.16 -4.90 -24.96
C PRO A 377 -9.05 -3.40 -25.24
N SER A 378 -10.17 -2.67 -25.23
CA SER A 378 -10.21 -1.22 -25.43
C SER A 378 -9.68 -0.49 -24.20
N PRO A 379 -8.65 0.38 -24.33
CA PRO A 379 -8.12 1.18 -23.21
C PRO A 379 -9.20 2.00 -22.49
N ASN A 380 -10.24 2.44 -23.23
CA ASN A 380 -11.31 3.24 -22.68
C ASN A 380 -12.25 2.46 -21.77
N GLU A 381 -12.66 1.26 -22.19
CA GLU A 381 -13.53 0.40 -21.39
C GLU A 381 -12.78 -0.13 -20.17
N TYR A 382 -11.51 -0.49 -20.36
CA TYR A 382 -10.61 -0.84 -19.27
C TYR A 382 -10.51 0.30 -18.25
N SER A 383 -10.28 1.54 -18.72
CA SER A 383 -10.17 2.70 -17.83
C SER A 383 -11.49 3.06 -17.16
N SER A 384 -12.63 2.96 -17.85
CA SER A 384 -13.95 3.16 -17.25
C SER A 384 -14.21 2.15 -16.14
N PHE A 385 -13.88 0.88 -16.38
CA PHE A 385 -14.00 -0.17 -15.37
C PHE A 385 -13.06 0.08 -14.19
N MET A 386 -11.82 0.53 -14.44
CA MET A 386 -10.90 0.93 -13.38
C MET A 386 -11.43 2.12 -12.55
N GLY A 387 -12.12 3.07 -13.18
CA GLY A 387 -12.80 4.17 -12.48
C GLY A 387 -13.92 3.69 -11.55
N ASP A 388 -14.75 2.73 -12.01
CA ASP A 388 -15.77 2.09 -11.18
C ASP A 388 -15.14 1.26 -10.05
N PHE A 389 -14.07 0.53 -10.34
CA PHE A 389 -13.29 -0.23 -9.36
C PHE A 389 -12.71 0.67 -8.27
N SER A 390 -12.09 1.80 -8.62
CA SER A 390 -11.57 2.77 -7.65
C SER A 390 -12.68 3.39 -6.81
N THR A 391 -13.81 3.76 -7.43
CA THR A 391 -15.00 4.27 -6.71
C THR A 391 -15.52 3.24 -5.70
N ALA A 392 -15.71 2.00 -6.13
CA ALA A 392 -16.20 0.92 -5.27
C ALA A 392 -15.22 0.61 -4.15
N THR A 393 -13.90 0.61 -4.43
CA THR A 393 -12.86 0.47 -3.41
C THR A 393 -12.95 1.58 -2.37
N GLY A 394 -13.15 2.84 -2.79
CA GLY A 394 -13.31 3.96 -1.87
C GLY A 394 -14.55 3.84 -0.98
N ILE A 395 -15.71 3.48 -1.55
CA ILE A 395 -16.95 3.26 -0.79
C ILE A 395 -16.80 2.10 0.19
N ALA A 396 -16.25 0.97 -0.27
CA ALA A 396 -16.05 -0.22 0.55
C ALA A 396 -15.05 0.05 1.68
N THR A 397 -13.94 0.74 1.40
CA THR A 397 -12.94 1.10 2.42
C THR A 397 -13.51 2.09 3.43
N PHE A 398 -14.24 3.11 2.99
CA PHE A 398 -14.90 4.08 3.87
C PHE A 398 -15.91 3.39 4.81
N THR A 399 -16.74 2.50 4.26
CA THR A 399 -17.71 1.72 5.04
C THR A 399 -17.00 0.80 6.03
N MET A 400 -15.96 0.10 5.58
CA MET A 400 -15.17 -0.79 6.43
C MET A 400 -14.39 -0.04 7.51
N MET A 401 -13.92 1.19 7.27
CA MET A 401 -13.29 2.02 8.30
C MET A 401 -14.26 2.42 9.42
N LEU A 402 -15.53 2.68 9.08
CA LEU A 402 -16.56 2.95 10.08
C LEU A 402 -16.89 1.69 10.89
N LEU A 403 -17.05 0.55 10.22
CA LEU A 403 -17.28 -0.75 10.86
C LEU A 403 -16.09 -1.22 11.68
N GLY A 404 -14.86 -0.97 11.23
CA GLY A 404 -13.62 -1.39 11.89
C GLY A 404 -13.46 -0.79 13.27
N ARG A 405 -13.89 0.47 13.47
CA ARG A 405 -13.97 1.09 14.80
C ARG A 405 -14.93 0.34 15.74
N LEU A 406 -16.05 -0.17 15.22
CA LEU A 406 -17.00 -0.97 16.00
C LEU A 406 -16.44 -2.37 16.30
N ILE A 407 -15.78 -2.98 15.32
CA ILE A 407 -15.19 -4.32 15.46
C ILE A 407 -14.08 -4.30 16.51
N LEU A 408 -13.16 -3.33 16.44
CA LEU A 408 -12.08 -3.17 17.43
C LEU A 408 -12.61 -2.95 18.84
N ARG A 409 -13.69 -2.16 18.99
CA ARG A 409 -14.29 -1.88 20.30
C ARG A 409 -15.07 -3.07 20.88
N LYS A 410 -15.76 -3.87 20.06
CA LYS A 410 -16.60 -4.99 20.53
C LYS A 410 -15.90 -6.34 20.57
N PHE A 411 -15.08 -6.66 19.57
CA PHE A 411 -14.48 -7.98 19.37
C PHE A 411 -12.97 -8.02 19.66
N GLY A 412 -12.37 -6.85 19.93
CA GLY A 412 -10.95 -6.73 20.28
C GLY A 412 -10.00 -6.85 19.09
N TRP A 413 -8.71 -6.65 19.37
CA TRP A 413 -7.65 -6.58 18.36
C TRP A 413 -7.43 -7.89 17.61
N GLY A 414 -7.50 -9.04 18.30
CA GLY A 414 -7.21 -10.35 17.70
C GLY A 414 -8.16 -10.72 16.55
N VAL A 415 -9.46 -10.41 16.69
CA VAL A 415 -10.45 -10.66 15.64
C VAL A 415 -10.26 -9.69 14.47
N ALA A 416 -9.95 -8.41 14.75
CA ALA A 416 -9.71 -7.44 13.70
C ALA A 416 -8.49 -7.79 12.83
N ALA A 417 -7.42 -8.29 13.46
CA ALA A 417 -6.20 -8.69 12.76
C ALA A 417 -6.39 -9.93 11.86
N THR A 418 -7.27 -10.87 12.23
CA THR A 418 -7.53 -12.09 11.44
C THR A 418 -8.47 -11.87 10.24
N ILE A 419 -9.29 -10.82 10.24
CA ILE A 419 -10.22 -10.53 9.14
C ILE A 419 -9.47 -10.32 7.82
N THR A 420 -8.37 -9.56 7.80
CA THR A 420 -7.65 -9.26 6.55
C THR A 420 -7.09 -10.51 5.84
N PRO A 421 -6.33 -11.39 6.51
CA PRO A 421 -5.88 -12.64 5.89
C PRO A 421 -7.05 -13.59 5.58
N ALA A 422 -8.11 -13.63 6.40
CA ALA A 422 -9.29 -14.46 6.13
C ALA A 422 -10.04 -14.00 4.87
N VAL A 423 -10.27 -12.69 4.71
CA VAL A 423 -10.89 -12.11 3.51
C VAL A 423 -10.04 -12.40 2.29
N LEU A 424 -8.72 -12.18 2.36
CA LEU A 424 -7.80 -12.46 1.27
C LEU A 424 -7.84 -13.95 0.86
N LEU A 425 -7.85 -14.86 1.85
CA LEU A 425 -7.90 -16.31 1.61
C LEU A 425 -9.22 -16.73 0.98
N VAL A 426 -10.36 -16.38 1.58
CA VAL A 426 -11.70 -16.78 1.10
C VAL A 426 -11.96 -16.23 -0.30
N THR A 427 -11.71 -14.92 -0.49
CA THR A 427 -11.94 -14.29 -1.79
C THR A 427 -10.91 -14.74 -2.85
N GLY A 428 -9.67 -15.00 -2.44
CA GLY A 428 -8.61 -15.55 -3.31
C GLY A 428 -8.92 -16.97 -3.77
N VAL A 429 -9.33 -17.86 -2.87
CA VAL A 429 -9.78 -19.22 -3.21
C VAL A 429 -10.96 -19.17 -4.17
N GLY A 430 -11.95 -18.31 -3.93
CA GLY A 430 -13.07 -18.13 -4.85
C GLY A 430 -12.61 -17.70 -6.26
N PHE A 431 -11.72 -16.70 -6.34
CA PHE A 431 -11.20 -16.20 -7.62
C PHE A 431 -10.38 -17.25 -8.38
N PHE A 432 -9.43 -17.92 -7.72
CA PHE A 432 -8.60 -18.94 -8.38
C PHE A 432 -9.38 -20.21 -8.72
N SER A 433 -10.37 -20.59 -7.90
CA SER A 433 -11.24 -21.72 -8.23
C SER A 433 -12.05 -21.45 -9.50
N LEU A 434 -12.59 -20.23 -9.65
CA LEU A 434 -13.31 -19.86 -10.87
C LEU A 434 -12.38 -19.82 -12.08
N LEU A 435 -11.13 -19.37 -11.91
CA LEU A 435 -10.13 -19.39 -12.98
C LEU A 435 -9.73 -20.80 -13.43
N LEU A 436 -9.56 -21.73 -12.50
CA LEU A 436 -9.11 -23.09 -12.77
C LEU A 436 -10.24 -24.01 -13.24
N PHE A 437 -11.46 -23.83 -12.70
CA PHE A 437 -12.64 -24.65 -12.98
C PHE A 437 -13.70 -23.90 -13.80
N GLY A 438 -13.29 -22.93 -14.61
CA GLY A 438 -14.21 -22.09 -15.40
C GLY A 438 -15.06 -22.88 -16.40
N GLU A 439 -14.50 -23.92 -17.03
CA GLU A 439 -15.22 -24.77 -17.99
C GLU A 439 -16.37 -25.57 -17.34
N PRO A 440 -16.15 -26.34 -16.25
CA PRO A 440 -17.23 -27.02 -15.52
C PRO A 440 -18.33 -26.09 -14.97
N LEU A 441 -18.00 -24.83 -14.68
CA LEU A 441 -18.94 -23.84 -14.12
C LEU A 441 -19.74 -23.09 -15.19
N THR A 442 -19.40 -23.25 -16.49
CA THR A 442 -20.10 -22.62 -17.61
C THR A 442 -21.63 -22.81 -17.58
N PRO A 443 -22.20 -24.01 -17.38
CA PRO A 443 -23.65 -24.18 -17.33
C PRO A 443 -24.31 -23.46 -16.15
N LEU A 444 -23.62 -23.36 -15.00
CA LEU A 444 -24.12 -22.64 -13.82
C LEU A 444 -23.98 -21.12 -13.96
N LEU A 445 -23.01 -20.63 -14.73
CA LEU A 445 -22.85 -19.20 -15.00
C LEU A 445 -23.78 -18.72 -16.12
N ALA A 446 -24.11 -19.59 -17.07
CA ALA A 446 -25.05 -19.32 -18.14
C ALA A 446 -26.47 -19.05 -17.64
N THR A 447 -26.90 -19.65 -16.52
CA THR A 447 -28.20 -19.35 -15.90
C THR A 447 -28.29 -17.92 -15.35
N PHE A 448 -27.15 -17.31 -15.02
CA PHE A 448 -27.04 -15.90 -14.63
C PHE A 448 -26.69 -14.98 -15.82
N GLY A 449 -26.63 -15.51 -17.04
CA GLY A 449 -26.27 -14.76 -18.24
C GLY A 449 -24.82 -14.25 -18.26
N MET A 450 -23.91 -14.84 -17.46
CA MET A 450 -22.52 -14.42 -17.36
C MET A 450 -21.59 -15.40 -18.08
N THR A 451 -20.62 -14.88 -18.82
CA THR A 451 -19.51 -15.69 -19.33
C THR A 451 -18.51 -15.98 -18.19
N PRO A 452 -17.79 -17.11 -18.22
CA PRO A 452 -16.74 -17.40 -17.23
C PRO A 452 -15.67 -16.31 -17.15
N LEU A 453 -15.36 -15.66 -18.27
CA LEU A 453 -14.41 -14.54 -18.32
C LEU A 453 -14.95 -13.29 -17.60
N LEU A 454 -16.21 -12.92 -17.85
CA LEU A 454 -16.85 -11.79 -17.20
C LEU A 454 -17.01 -12.03 -15.68
N ALA A 455 -17.39 -13.25 -15.30
CA ALA A 455 -17.47 -13.66 -13.90
C ALA A 455 -16.10 -13.58 -13.22
N ALA A 456 -15.02 -14.01 -13.88
CA ALA A 456 -13.66 -13.88 -13.36
C ALA A 456 -13.25 -12.42 -13.14
N VAL A 457 -13.64 -11.53 -14.06
CA VAL A 457 -13.37 -10.09 -13.92
C VAL A 457 -14.09 -9.50 -12.71
N PHE A 458 -15.38 -9.78 -12.51
CA PHE A 458 -16.14 -9.24 -11.37
C PHE A 458 -15.74 -9.87 -10.04
N VAL A 459 -15.57 -11.20 -9.98
CA VAL A 459 -15.12 -11.87 -8.76
C VAL A 459 -13.71 -11.43 -8.38
N GLY A 460 -12.81 -11.28 -9.35
CA GLY A 460 -11.48 -10.72 -9.11
C GLY A 460 -11.50 -9.25 -8.69
N ALA A 461 -12.45 -8.46 -9.21
CA ALA A 461 -12.65 -7.08 -8.77
C ALA A 461 -13.11 -7.03 -7.31
N LEU A 462 -14.10 -7.85 -6.94
CA LEU A 462 -14.59 -7.97 -5.56
C LEU A 462 -13.47 -8.42 -4.61
N GLN A 463 -12.72 -9.45 -5.00
CA GLN A 463 -11.55 -9.93 -4.26
C GLN A 463 -10.60 -8.77 -3.93
N ASN A 464 -10.26 -7.96 -4.94
CA ASN A 464 -9.34 -6.84 -4.77
C ASN A 464 -9.93 -5.71 -3.92
N ILE A 465 -11.19 -5.35 -4.18
CA ILE A 465 -11.92 -4.32 -3.42
C ILE A 465 -11.94 -4.70 -1.93
N PHE A 466 -12.38 -5.91 -1.60
CA PHE A 466 -12.48 -6.36 -0.20
C PHE A 466 -11.12 -6.52 0.45
N SER A 467 -10.12 -7.06 -0.25
CA SER A 467 -8.77 -7.25 0.29
C SER A 467 -8.06 -5.93 0.58
N LYS A 468 -8.23 -4.92 -0.28
CA LYS A 468 -7.71 -3.57 -0.04
C LYS A 468 -8.47 -2.87 1.07
N SER A 469 -9.79 -2.96 1.04
CA SER A 469 -10.64 -2.35 2.07
C SER A 469 -10.32 -2.90 3.45
N ALA A 470 -10.21 -4.22 3.59
CA ALA A 470 -9.83 -4.87 4.85
C ALA A 470 -8.42 -4.46 5.31
N LYS A 471 -7.45 -4.39 4.38
CA LYS A 471 -6.11 -3.90 4.71
C LYS A 471 -6.14 -2.48 5.28
N TYR A 472 -6.68 -1.52 4.54
CA TYR A 472 -6.62 -0.11 4.92
C TYR A 472 -7.47 0.20 6.16
N SER A 473 -8.57 -0.52 6.39
CA SER A 473 -9.50 -0.25 7.48
C SER A 473 -9.19 -1.01 8.78
N LEU A 474 -8.58 -2.19 8.69
CA LEU A 474 -8.36 -3.08 9.84
C LEU A 474 -6.88 -3.38 10.03
N PHE A 475 -6.20 -3.88 9.00
CA PHE A 475 -4.81 -4.30 9.13
C PHE A 475 -3.85 -3.15 9.45
N ASP A 476 -3.93 -2.06 8.69
CA ASP A 476 -3.01 -0.92 8.87
C ASP A 476 -3.17 -0.31 10.26
N PRO A 477 -4.39 0.01 10.76
CA PRO A 477 -4.57 0.45 12.15
C PRO A 477 -4.12 -0.58 13.19
N CYS A 478 -4.38 -1.88 12.98
CA CYS A 478 -3.95 -2.93 13.91
C CYS A 478 -2.43 -3.04 13.99
N LYS A 479 -1.74 -2.87 12.85
CA LYS A 479 -0.27 -2.84 12.75
C LYS A 479 0.29 -1.65 13.54
N GLU A 480 -0.28 -0.47 13.37
CA GLU A 480 0.15 0.74 14.10
C GLU A 480 -0.07 0.63 15.61
N MET A 481 -1.18 0.02 16.04
CA MET A 481 -1.44 -0.22 17.47
C MET A 481 -0.46 -1.21 18.10
N ALA A 482 0.05 -2.15 17.29
CA ALA A 482 0.86 -3.24 17.79
C ALA A 482 2.38 -2.94 17.73
N CYS A 483 2.82 -2.02 16.85
CA CYS A 483 4.21 -1.54 16.79
C CYS A 483 4.31 -0.02 17.01
N PRO A 484 4.42 0.45 18.27
CA PRO A 484 4.56 1.88 18.58
C PRO A 484 5.95 2.48 18.25
N ASP A 485 6.89 1.69 17.71
CA ASP A 485 8.28 2.14 17.50
C ASP A 485 8.50 2.69 16.08
N PRO A 486 8.74 4.01 15.92
CA PRO A 486 8.79 4.69 14.61
C PRO A 486 9.95 4.26 13.70
N ALA A 487 10.98 3.56 14.21
CA ALA A 487 12.09 3.05 13.38
C ALA A 487 11.71 1.78 12.60
N VAL A 488 10.83 0.94 13.15
CA VAL A 488 10.31 -0.26 12.48
C VAL A 488 9.24 0.13 11.46
N HIS A 489 8.48 1.18 11.75
CA HIS A 489 7.49 1.76 10.87
C HIS A 489 8.06 2.17 9.50
N ASP A 490 9.19 2.89 9.47
CA ASP A 490 9.84 3.34 8.24
C ASP A 490 10.38 2.16 7.40
N LEU A 491 10.85 1.08 8.07
CA LEU A 491 11.33 -0.15 7.42
C LEU A 491 10.18 -0.98 6.82
N VAL A 492 9.05 -1.09 7.52
CA VAL A 492 7.87 -1.82 7.04
C VAL A 492 7.19 -1.07 5.89
N ILE A 493 7.18 0.25 5.90
CA ILE A 493 6.75 1.06 4.75
C ILE A 493 7.67 0.82 3.56
N TRP A 494 8.99 0.77 3.78
CA TRP A 494 9.96 0.47 2.72
C TRP A 494 9.80 -0.92 2.10
N VAL A 495 9.38 -1.92 2.89
CA VAL A 495 9.09 -3.28 2.41
C VAL A 495 7.70 -3.37 1.77
N SER A 496 6.80 -2.43 2.07
CA SER A 496 5.43 -2.39 1.53
C SER A 496 5.31 -1.58 0.22
N CYS A 497 6.27 -0.68 -0.04
CA CYS A 497 6.49 -0.02 -1.33
C CYS A 497 7.25 -0.96 -2.27
#